data_AF-A0A8B6D5W0-F1
#
_entry.id   AF-A0A8B6D5W0-F1
#
_cell.length_a   1.000
_cell.length_b   1.000
_cell.length_c   1.000
_cell.angle_alpha   90.00
_cell.angle_beta   90.00
_cell.angle_gamma   90.00
#
_symmetry.space_group_name_H-M   'P 1'
#
loop_
_entity.id
_entity.type
_entity.pdbx_description
1 polymer ?
#
loop_
_entity_poly.entity_id
_entity_poly.type
_entity_poly.pdbx_seq_one_letter_code
_entity_poly.pdbx_strand_id
1 'polypeptide(L)'
;MAAPSVEDVLIHVLPNFGRDRLKTEQKLILECLVSKQNCVAVLPTGFGKSLPFQLYLPVVREISENSSDWKVLVCCPLVALMQDQIEKLSHIANLSAAYKGSSSQIDDNIKDG
;
A
#
# COMPACT_ATOMS: atom_id res chain seq x y z
N MET A 1 12.89 3.16 -23.51
CA MET A 1 11.48 3.61 -23.42
C MET A 1 11.38 4.52 -22.21
N ALA A 2 10.55 5.56 -22.22
CA ALA A 2 10.34 6.35 -20.99
C ALA A 2 9.64 5.47 -19.94
N ALA A 3 9.98 5.63 -18.67
CA ALA A 3 9.27 4.93 -17.59
C ALA A 3 7.77 5.32 -17.63
N PRO A 4 6.84 4.37 -17.39
CA PRO A 4 5.41 4.67 -17.41
C PRO A 4 5.08 5.72 -16.32
N SER A 5 4.09 6.57 -16.59
CA SER A 5 3.64 7.54 -15.59
C SER A 5 2.83 6.86 -14.49
N VAL A 6 2.67 7.52 -13.34
CA VAL A 6 1.84 7.01 -12.24
C VAL A 6 0.39 6.80 -12.70
N GLU A 7 -0.16 7.74 -13.47
CA GLU A 7 -1.49 7.62 -14.08
C GLU A 7 -1.65 6.38 -14.95
N ASP A 8 -0.66 6.07 -15.80
CA ASP A 8 -0.72 4.91 -16.69
C ASP A 8 -0.76 3.60 -15.87
N VAL A 9 0.04 3.54 -14.81
CA VAL A 9 0.11 2.37 -13.92
C VAL A 9 -1.18 2.20 -13.11
N LEU A 10 -1.80 3.29 -12.65
CA LEU A 10 -3.00 3.24 -11.82
C LEU A 10 -4.17 2.53 -12.51
N ILE A 11 -4.27 2.61 -13.83
CA ILE A 11 -5.31 1.93 -14.64
C ILE A 11 -5.25 0.40 -14.43
N HIS A 12 -4.06 -0.15 -14.22
CA HIS A 12 -3.84 -1.58 -14.05
C HIS A 12 -3.85 -2.02 -12.57
N VAL A 13 -3.41 -1.15 -11.66
CA VAL A 13 -3.29 -1.49 -10.24
C VAL A 13 -4.63 -1.34 -9.49
N LEU A 14 -5.38 -0.26 -9.72
CA LEU A 14 -6.60 0.05 -8.95
C LEU A 14 -7.70 -1.03 -9.03
N PRO A 15 -7.92 -1.72 -10.16
CA PRO A 15 -8.91 -2.80 -10.23
C PRO A 15 -8.67 -3.92 -9.21
N ASN A 16 -7.41 -4.22 -8.86
CA ASN A 16 -7.07 -5.22 -7.84
C ASN A 16 -7.53 -4.82 -6.44
N PHE A 17 -7.80 -3.53 -6.22
CA PHE A 17 -8.33 -2.97 -4.99
C PHE A 17 -9.85 -2.69 -5.06
N GLY A 18 -10.52 -3.12 -6.14
CA GLY A 18 -11.95 -2.85 -6.36
C GLY A 18 -12.26 -1.36 -6.53
N ARG A 19 -11.35 -0.61 -7.17
CA ARG A 19 -11.48 0.83 -7.40
C ARG A 19 -11.25 1.16 -8.87
N ASP A 20 -12.00 2.12 -9.37
CA ASP A 20 -11.80 2.66 -10.73
C ASP A 20 -10.96 3.94 -10.73
N ARG A 21 -11.02 4.71 -9.62
CA ARG A 21 -10.33 5.99 -9.47
C ARG A 21 -10.02 6.32 -8.01
N LEU A 22 -8.97 7.12 -7.83
CA LEU A 22 -8.66 7.76 -6.55
C LEU A 22 -9.47 9.04 -6.36
N LYS A 23 -9.79 9.35 -5.10
CA LYS A 23 -10.20 10.71 -4.71
C LYS A 23 -9.01 11.66 -4.82
N THR A 24 -9.29 12.96 -4.97
CA THR A 24 -8.26 14.00 -5.10
C THR A 24 -7.21 13.92 -4.00
N GLU A 25 -7.61 13.83 -2.75
CA GLU A 25 -6.72 13.79 -1.59
C GLU A 25 -5.93 12.48 -1.52
N GLN A 26 -6.52 11.37 -1.96
CA GLN A 26 -5.81 10.09 -2.04
C GLN A 26 -4.71 10.13 -3.10
N LYS A 27 -4.99 10.75 -4.25
CA LYS A 27 -4.02 10.97 -5.32
C LYS A 27 -2.86 11.85 -4.84
N LEU A 28 -3.14 12.97 -4.17
CA LEU A 28 -2.11 13.85 -3.60
C LEU A 28 -1.19 13.12 -2.61
N ILE A 29 -1.75 12.24 -1.77
CA ILE A 29 -0.93 11.42 -0.86
C ILE A 29 -0.03 10.48 -1.65
N LEU A 30 -0.58 9.76 -2.64
CA LEU A 30 0.19 8.83 -3.45
C LEU A 30 1.34 9.54 -4.20
N GLU A 31 1.07 10.69 -4.81
CA GLU A 31 2.08 11.52 -5.48
C GLU A 31 3.20 11.95 -4.52
N CYS A 32 2.84 12.33 -3.29
CA CYS A 32 3.79 12.68 -2.24
C CYS A 32 4.68 11.48 -1.88
N LEU A 33 4.09 10.30 -1.72
CA LEU A 33 4.82 9.06 -1.44
C LEU A 33 5.76 8.67 -2.59
N VAL A 34 5.28 8.69 -3.84
CA VAL A 34 6.09 8.39 -5.05
C VAL A 34 7.26 9.38 -5.18
N SER A 35 7.02 10.65 -4.85
CA SER A 35 8.05 11.70 -4.81
C SER A 35 8.98 11.59 -3.60
N LYS A 36 8.82 10.58 -2.74
CA LYS A 36 9.59 10.35 -1.51
C LYS A 36 9.57 11.56 -0.56
N GLN A 37 8.46 12.28 -0.53
CA GLN A 37 8.26 13.43 0.35
C GLN A 37 7.51 13.03 1.62
N ASN A 38 7.78 13.75 2.71
CA ASN A 38 7.05 13.56 3.96
C ASN A 38 5.63 14.13 3.83
N CYS A 39 4.62 13.35 4.24
CA CYS A 39 3.21 13.72 4.14
C CYS A 39 2.51 13.58 5.49
N VAL A 40 1.71 14.57 5.87
CA VAL A 40 0.73 14.46 6.95
C VAL A 40 -0.66 14.64 6.34
N ALA A 41 -1.42 13.54 6.27
CA ALA A 41 -2.77 13.53 5.73
C ALA A 41 -3.81 13.57 6.85
N VAL A 42 -4.61 14.63 6.90
CA VAL A 42 -5.73 14.76 7.83
C VAL A 42 -7.04 14.54 7.08
N LEU A 43 -7.58 13.33 7.22
CA LEU A 43 -8.79 12.89 6.50
C LEU A 43 -9.80 12.26 7.48
N PRO A 44 -11.11 12.41 7.25
CA PRO A 44 -12.14 11.77 8.06
C PRO A 44 -12.01 10.24 8.11
N THR A 45 -12.59 9.63 9.15
CA THR A 45 -12.78 8.17 9.19
C THR A 45 -13.63 7.71 8.01
N GLY A 46 -13.39 6.49 7.52
CA GLY A 46 -14.06 5.97 6.32
C GLY A 46 -13.63 6.59 4.99
N PHE A 47 -12.81 7.65 4.98
CA PHE A 47 -12.40 8.30 3.72
C PHE A 47 -11.58 7.39 2.79
N GLY A 48 -10.94 6.36 3.35
CA GLY A 48 -10.04 5.46 2.64
C GLY A 48 -8.59 5.92 2.67
N LYS A 49 -8.15 6.51 3.80
CA LYS A 49 -6.77 7.01 4.00
C LYS A 49 -5.68 5.92 3.92
N SER A 50 -6.05 4.64 4.03
CA SER A 50 -5.10 3.53 3.90
C SER A 50 -4.69 3.24 2.46
N LEU A 51 -5.60 3.50 1.52
CA LEU A 51 -5.44 3.11 0.12
C LEU A 51 -4.15 3.67 -0.52
N PRO A 52 -3.76 4.95 -0.34
CA PRO A 52 -2.54 5.47 -0.96
C PRO A 52 -1.26 4.74 -0.56
N PHE A 53 -1.06 4.42 0.73
CA PHE A 53 0.15 3.68 1.14
C PHE A 53 0.09 2.19 0.79
N GLN A 54 -1.10 1.62 0.63
CA GLN A 54 -1.28 0.25 0.13
C GLN A 54 -0.97 0.16 -1.38
N LEU A 55 -1.32 1.19 -2.15
CA LEU A 55 -1.02 1.28 -3.58
C LEU A 55 0.42 1.62 -3.89
N TYR A 56 1.12 2.29 -2.96
CA TYR A 56 2.48 2.77 -3.18
C TYR A 56 3.42 1.67 -3.70
N LEU A 57 3.43 0.49 -3.06
CA LEU A 57 4.35 -0.58 -3.44
C LEU A 57 4.03 -1.18 -4.82
N PRO A 58 2.78 -1.58 -5.14
CA PRO A 58 2.41 -1.98 -6.50
C PRO A 58 2.74 -0.92 -7.57
N VAL A 59 2.49 0.37 -7.29
CA VAL A 59 2.75 1.45 -8.26
C VAL A 59 4.25 1.62 -8.50
N VAL A 60 5.06 1.63 -7.44
CA VAL A 60 6.51 1.82 -7.56
C VAL A 60 7.18 0.64 -8.28
N ARG A 61 6.67 -0.58 -8.07
CA ARG A 61 7.13 -1.80 -8.76
C ARG A 61 7.00 -1.74 -10.28
N GLU A 62 5.96 -1.09 -10.78
CA GLU A 62 5.73 -0.95 -12.23
C GLU A 62 6.56 0.19 -12.86
N ILE A 63 6.90 1.24 -12.10
CA ILE A 63 7.64 2.40 -12.62
C ILE A 63 9.15 2.35 -12.34
N SER A 64 9.63 1.42 -11.49
CA SER A 64 11.03 1.36 -11.06
C SER A 64 11.62 -0.04 -11.08
N GLU A 65 12.66 -0.24 -11.90
CA GLU A 65 13.33 -1.55 -12.13
C GLU A 65 14.00 -2.14 -10.88
N ASN A 66 14.33 -1.32 -9.87
CA ASN A 66 15.07 -1.75 -8.66
C ASN A 66 14.18 -1.76 -7.40
N SER A 67 12.89 -2.05 -7.57
CA SER A 67 11.91 -1.95 -6.48
C SER A 67 11.20 -3.26 -6.09
N SER A 68 11.63 -4.40 -6.66
CA SER A 68 11.10 -5.73 -6.32
C SER A 68 11.13 -5.99 -4.81
N ASP A 69 12.25 -5.63 -4.17
CA ASP A 69 12.55 -5.96 -2.77
C ASP A 69 12.03 -4.90 -1.78
N TRP A 70 11.38 -3.85 -2.28
CA TRP A 70 10.88 -2.77 -1.43
C TRP A 70 9.71 -3.27 -0.57
N LYS A 71 9.59 -2.67 0.61
CA LYS A 71 8.56 -2.98 1.61
C LYS A 71 8.01 -1.69 2.19
N VAL A 72 6.74 -1.71 2.58
CA VAL A 72 6.08 -0.61 3.30
C VAL A 72 5.89 -1.04 4.75
N LEU A 73 6.46 -0.27 5.67
CA LEU A 73 6.24 -0.47 7.11
C LEU A 73 5.08 0.42 7.57
N VAL A 74 4.03 -0.20 8.09
CA VAL A 74 2.86 0.51 8.64
C VAL A 74 2.84 0.34 10.15
N CYS A 75 3.03 1.43 10.88
CA CYS A 75 2.90 1.43 12.35
C CYS A 75 1.42 1.59 12.73
N CYS A 76 0.86 0.60 13.42
CA CYS A 76 -0.53 0.62 13.87
C CYS A 76 -0.60 0.38 15.39
N PRO A 77 -1.39 1.17 16.14
CA PRO A 77 -1.44 1.04 17.61
C PRO A 77 -2.26 -0.17 18.09
N LEU A 78 -3.13 -0.75 17.24
CA LEU A 78 -4.09 -1.78 17.66
C LEU A 78 -3.96 -3.03 16.79
N VAL A 79 -3.80 -4.19 17.45
CA VAL A 79 -3.70 -5.50 16.79
C VAL A 79 -4.95 -5.82 15.97
N ALA A 80 -6.15 -5.52 16.50
CA ALA A 80 -7.41 -5.73 15.77
C ALA A 80 -7.43 -4.96 14.43
N LEU A 81 -6.95 -3.71 14.42
CA LEU A 81 -6.86 -2.94 13.17
C LEU A 81 -5.85 -3.54 12.19
N MET A 82 -4.74 -4.09 12.68
CA MET A 82 -3.76 -4.77 11.83
C MET A 82 -4.38 -6.01 11.16
N GLN A 83 -5.08 -6.84 11.93
CA GLN A 83 -5.79 -8.02 11.42
C GLN A 83 -6.79 -7.66 10.33
N ASP A 84 -7.63 -6.66 10.57
CA ASP A 84 -8.60 -6.16 9.58
C ASP A 84 -7.94 -5.66 8.27
N GLN A 85 -6.73 -5.09 8.35
CA GLN A 85 -6.01 -4.66 7.15
C GLN A 85 -5.41 -5.86 6.40
N ILE A 86 -4.81 -6.82 7.11
CA ILE A 86 -4.21 -8.00 6.48
C ILE A 86 -5.26 -8.84 5.77
N GLU A 87 -6.41 -9.07 6.40
CA GLU A 87 -7.51 -9.82 5.78
C GLU A 87 -7.92 -9.19 4.44
N LYS A 88 -8.10 -7.86 4.40
CA LYS A 88 -8.45 -7.14 3.17
C LYS A 88 -7.38 -7.22 2.10
N LEU A 89 -6.10 -7.18 2.49
CA LEU A 89 -4.97 -7.24 1.56
C LEU A 89 -4.70 -8.65 1.06
N SER A 90 -5.07 -9.68 1.81
CA SER A 90 -4.83 -11.10 1.46
C SER A 90 -5.51 -11.55 0.17
N HIS A 91 -6.53 -10.81 -0.27
CA HIS A 91 -7.27 -11.06 -1.50
C HIS A 91 -6.67 -10.35 -2.73
N ILE A 92 -5.63 -9.54 -2.55
CA ILE A 92 -5.02 -8.75 -3.62
C ILE A 92 -3.87 -9.55 -4.23
N ALA A 93 -3.99 -9.89 -5.51
CA ALA A 93 -2.95 -10.62 -6.23
C ALA A 93 -1.61 -9.86 -6.22
N ASN A 94 -0.51 -10.61 -6.07
CA ASN A 94 0.86 -10.08 -6.08
C ASN A 94 1.17 -9.07 -4.96
N LEU A 95 0.38 -9.07 -3.89
CA LEU A 95 0.64 -8.30 -2.68
C LEU A 95 0.70 -9.23 -1.47
N SER A 96 1.84 -9.21 -0.76
CA SER A 96 1.99 -9.88 0.53
C SER A 96 1.98 -8.83 1.63
N ALA A 97 1.28 -9.13 2.73
CA ALA A 97 1.23 -8.28 3.90
C ALA A 97 1.15 -9.15 5.17
N ALA A 98 1.91 -8.74 6.19
CA ALA A 98 1.95 -9.40 7.49
C ALA A 98 2.02 -8.34 8.59
N TYR A 99 1.73 -8.73 9.83
CA TYR A 99 1.82 -7.85 10.99
C TYR A 99 2.48 -8.57 12.16
N LYS A 100 3.13 -7.79 13.02
CA LYS A 100 3.78 -8.28 14.25
C LYS A 100 2.97 -7.86 15.47
N GLY A 101 2.77 -8.77 16.43
CA GLY A 101 2.22 -8.39 17.75
C GLY A 101 1.03 -9.20 18.26
N SER A 102 0.66 -10.32 17.63
CA SER A 102 -0.35 -11.25 18.16
C SER A 102 0.24 -12.52 18.77
N SER A 103 1.21 -13.16 18.12
CA SER A 103 1.82 -14.42 18.53
C SER A 103 3.14 -14.69 17.81
N SER A 104 4.03 -15.47 18.44
CA SER A 104 5.37 -15.78 17.88
C SER A 104 5.32 -16.50 16.52
N GLN A 105 4.28 -17.31 16.27
CA GLN A 105 4.12 -18.05 15.02
C GLN A 105 3.81 -17.16 13.81
N ILE A 106 3.01 -16.10 13.98
CA ILE A 106 2.73 -15.14 12.90
C ILE A 106 3.96 -14.24 12.67
N ASP A 107 4.67 -13.92 13.75
CA ASP A 107 5.89 -13.11 13.70
C ASP A 107 7.02 -13.79 12.91
N ASP A 108 7.11 -15.13 12.93
CA ASP A 108 8.15 -15.87 12.22
C ASP A 108 7.96 -15.81 10.69
N ASN A 109 6.72 -15.83 10.20
CA ASN A 109 6.43 -15.70 8.76
C ASN A 109 6.94 -14.38 8.16
N ILE A 110 7.12 -13.34 8.97
CA ILE A 110 7.67 -12.04 8.52
C ILE A 110 9.14 -12.17 8.10
N LYS A 111 9.89 -13.12 8.69
CA LYS A 111 11.30 -13.33 8.38
C LYS A 111 11.51 -13.95 7.01
N ASP A 112 10.54 -14.74 6.55
CA ASP A 112 10.63 -15.53 5.33
C ASP A 112 10.20 -14.75 4.07
N GLY A 113 9.64 -13.55 4.25
CA GLY A 113 9.24 -12.64 3.17
C GLY A 113 7.85 -12.93 2.63
#